data_AF-V9Z4Z2-F1
#
_entry.id   AF-V9Z4Z2-F1
#
_cell.length_a   1.000
_cell.length_b   1.000
_cell.length_c   1.000
_cell.angle_alpha   90.00
_cell.angle_beta   90.00
_cell.angle_gamma   90.00
#
_symmetry.space_group_name_H-M   'P 1'
#
loop_
_entity.id
_entity.type
_entity.pdbx_description
1 polymer ?
#
loop_
_entity_poly.entity_id
_entity_poly.type
_entity_poly.pdbx_seq_one_letter_code
_entity_poly.pdbx_strand_id
1 'polypeptide(L)'
;MRLRAPYPADDQPADGRSPAFDLPGPDWARLTDVTGKDEVFARDLLAQEGWAALAGELGDGEAHGFAESVALMWLRPDAFAAGSARRVLTATAQAGFRPVAALPVRLDRCAVRALWVYMCRWATAERLILMDALAALGPGLLVLWTDDTGGPASVRMTAAKGRNDPSRRQQGTLRDVAGSPNRALTMLHTTDDSADVVRELAVLCSWSERAEIITTAATRLRDGHPAVLDAAVRAVESELPPLGLPEREAGTSAPSAYELFTGPVDKRWAALVAASESWPLLRRTPGPAAWPEQETRSPWQ
;
A
#
# COMPACT_ATOMS: atom_id res chain seq x y z
N MET A 1 -30.19 -30.47 6.36
CA MET A 1 -30.17 -29.07 5.92
C MET A 1 -29.24 -28.99 4.72
N ARG A 2 -29.77 -29.03 3.49
CA ARG A 2 -28.96 -28.93 2.24
C ARG A 2 -28.81 -27.44 1.91
N LEU A 3 -27.58 -26.95 1.83
CA LEU A 3 -27.27 -25.60 1.35
C LEU A 3 -27.75 -25.50 -0.12
N ARG A 4 -28.65 -24.55 -0.40
CA ARG A 4 -28.99 -24.16 -1.78
C ARG A 4 -27.73 -23.64 -2.47
N ALA A 5 -27.57 -23.96 -3.75
CA ALA A 5 -26.51 -23.41 -4.60
C ALA A 5 -26.54 -21.87 -4.58
N PRO A 6 -25.39 -21.19 -4.55
CA PRO A 6 -25.35 -19.73 -4.53
C PRO A 6 -25.52 -19.21 -5.97
N TYR A 7 -26.56 -18.41 -6.17
CA TYR A 7 -26.90 -17.62 -7.37
C TYR A 7 -27.38 -18.38 -8.63
N PRO A 8 -28.54 -18.00 -9.22
CA PRO A 8 -28.87 -18.38 -10.58
C PRO A 8 -27.93 -17.67 -11.57
N ALA A 9 -27.60 -18.35 -12.67
CA ALA A 9 -26.58 -17.92 -13.64
C ALA A 9 -27.04 -16.83 -14.62
N ASP A 10 -28.27 -16.31 -14.53
CA ASP A 10 -28.84 -15.46 -15.57
C ASP A 10 -29.63 -14.29 -14.96
N ASP A 11 -28.94 -13.21 -14.61
CA ASP A 11 -29.53 -11.87 -14.43
C ASP A 11 -29.00 -10.94 -15.54
N GLN A 12 -29.17 -11.33 -16.81
CA GLN A 12 -29.11 -10.34 -17.89
C GLN A 12 -30.46 -9.63 -18.00
N PRO A 13 -30.52 -8.29 -18.00
CA PRO A 13 -31.77 -7.56 -18.15
C PRO A 13 -32.46 -7.95 -19.48
N ALA A 14 -33.71 -8.39 -19.37
CA ALA A 14 -34.50 -8.96 -20.48
C ALA A 14 -34.85 -7.96 -21.60
N ASP A 15 -34.46 -6.69 -21.49
CA ASP A 15 -34.91 -5.61 -22.38
C ASP A 15 -33.86 -5.17 -23.42
N GLY A 16 -32.68 -5.82 -23.48
CA GLY A 16 -31.65 -5.54 -24.48
C GLY A 16 -31.09 -4.11 -24.43
N ARG A 17 -31.41 -3.33 -23.38
CA ARG A 17 -30.74 -2.06 -23.12
C ARG A 17 -29.43 -2.38 -22.42
N SER A 18 -28.33 -1.98 -23.05
CA SER A 18 -27.07 -1.82 -22.32
C SER A 18 -27.37 -0.88 -21.13
N PRO A 19 -27.08 -1.27 -19.87
CA PRO A 19 -27.34 -0.39 -18.74
C PRO A 19 -26.54 0.88 -19.01
N ALA A 20 -27.25 2.01 -19.14
CA ALA A 20 -26.69 3.31 -19.53
C ALA A 20 -25.71 3.91 -18.50
N PHE A 21 -25.19 3.09 -17.58
CA PHE A 21 -24.34 3.45 -16.45
C PHE A 21 -23.21 2.44 -16.20
N ASP A 22 -22.88 1.55 -17.15
CA ASP A 22 -21.61 0.82 -17.06
C ASP A 22 -20.48 1.77 -17.49
N LEU A 23 -19.73 2.28 -16.50
CA LEU A 23 -18.48 2.97 -16.79
C LEU A 23 -17.57 2.01 -17.57
N PRO A 24 -17.00 2.42 -18.72
CA PRO A 24 -16.08 1.57 -19.44
C PRO A 24 -14.90 1.23 -18.52
N GLY A 25 -14.64 -0.07 -18.37
CA GLY A 25 -13.45 -0.54 -17.66
C GLY A 25 -12.18 -0.06 -18.37
N PRO A 26 -11.05 0.08 -17.65
CA PRO A 26 -9.82 0.49 -18.29
C PRO A 26 -9.30 -0.61 -19.21
N ASP A 27 -8.47 -0.20 -20.17
CA ASP A 27 -7.48 -1.10 -20.73
C ASP A 27 -6.42 -1.42 -19.65
N TRP A 28 -6.62 -2.52 -18.92
CA TRP A 28 -5.69 -2.96 -17.87
C TRP A 28 -4.33 -3.37 -18.42
N ALA A 29 -4.27 -3.89 -19.66
CA ALA A 29 -3.01 -4.31 -20.28
C ALA A 29 -2.07 -3.12 -20.52
N ARG A 30 -2.60 -1.90 -20.58
CA ARG A 30 -1.80 -0.67 -20.60
C ARG A 30 -1.19 -0.31 -19.23
N LEU A 31 -1.83 -0.73 -18.13
CA LEU A 31 -1.48 -0.30 -16.77
C LEU A 31 -0.52 -1.26 -16.05
N THR A 32 -0.28 -2.43 -16.61
CA THR A 32 0.61 -3.44 -16.01
C THR A 32 1.26 -4.32 -17.07
N ASP A 33 2.58 -4.48 -16.96
CA ASP A 33 3.36 -5.35 -17.85
C ASP A 33 3.42 -6.81 -17.38
N VAL A 34 2.76 -7.11 -16.27
CA VAL A 34 2.99 -8.39 -15.62
C VAL A 34 1.81 -9.31 -15.88
N THR A 35 2.18 -10.51 -16.31
CA THR A 35 1.26 -11.48 -16.90
C THR A 35 0.11 -11.86 -15.97
N GLY A 36 -1.11 -11.70 -16.46
CA GLY A 36 -2.35 -12.16 -15.81
C GLY A 36 -2.89 -11.22 -14.72
N LYS A 37 -2.22 -10.09 -14.42
CA LYS A 37 -2.79 -9.09 -13.49
C LYS A 37 -4.01 -8.41 -14.06
N ASP A 38 -3.96 -8.12 -15.35
CA ASP A 38 -5.03 -7.52 -16.12
C ASP A 38 -6.33 -8.30 -15.96
N GLU A 39 -6.29 -9.62 -16.12
CA GLU A 39 -7.46 -10.48 -15.92
C GLU A 39 -7.96 -10.50 -14.47
N VAL A 40 -7.05 -10.45 -13.50
CA VAL A 40 -7.38 -10.42 -12.07
C VAL A 40 -8.01 -9.08 -11.69
N PHE A 41 -7.41 -7.96 -12.10
CA PHE A 41 -7.84 -6.61 -11.76
C PHE A 41 -9.12 -6.23 -12.52
N ALA A 42 -9.34 -6.78 -13.72
CA ALA A 42 -10.62 -6.68 -14.40
C ALA A 42 -11.80 -7.22 -13.57
N ARG A 43 -11.56 -8.07 -12.57
CA ARG A 43 -12.59 -8.65 -11.69
C ARG A 43 -12.43 -8.24 -10.22
N ASP A 44 -11.44 -7.41 -9.89
CA ASP A 44 -11.22 -6.93 -8.52
C ASP A 44 -12.12 -5.71 -8.26
N LEU A 45 -12.95 -5.81 -7.22
CA LEU A 45 -13.92 -4.77 -6.85
C LEU A 45 -13.25 -3.41 -6.60
N LEU A 46 -12.10 -3.39 -5.93
CA LEU A 46 -11.40 -2.16 -5.58
C LEU A 46 -10.64 -1.58 -6.79
N ALA A 47 -10.20 -2.44 -7.71
CA ALA A 47 -9.67 -1.98 -8.99
C ALA A 47 -10.77 -1.29 -9.83
N GLN A 48 -11.98 -1.84 -9.86
CA GLN A 48 -13.12 -1.23 -10.55
C GLN A 48 -13.58 0.07 -9.89
N GLU A 49 -13.69 0.12 -8.55
CA GLU A 49 -14.04 1.35 -7.83
C GLU A 49 -12.97 2.45 -7.95
N GLY A 50 -11.70 2.04 -7.96
CA GLY A 50 -10.57 2.94 -8.18
C GLY A 50 -10.61 3.55 -9.58
N TRP A 51 -10.88 2.72 -10.59
CA TRP A 51 -11.01 3.19 -11.96
C TRP A 51 -12.21 4.12 -12.14
N ALA A 52 -13.36 3.75 -11.57
CA ALA A 52 -14.56 4.57 -11.63
C ALA A 52 -14.35 5.97 -11.05
N ALA A 53 -13.55 6.10 -9.98
CA ALA A 53 -13.20 7.39 -9.43
C ALA A 53 -12.25 8.19 -10.35
N LEU A 54 -11.23 7.55 -10.92
CA LEU A 54 -10.33 8.22 -11.87
C LEU A 54 -11.08 8.72 -13.11
N ALA A 55 -11.89 7.85 -13.73
CA ALA A 55 -12.71 8.18 -14.89
C ALA A 55 -13.76 9.25 -14.56
N GLY A 56 -14.37 9.19 -13.36
CA GLY A 56 -15.35 10.18 -12.91
C GLY A 56 -14.76 11.58 -12.71
N GLU A 57 -13.57 11.68 -12.12
CA GLU A 57 -12.93 12.97 -11.80
C GLU A 57 -12.16 13.57 -12.99
N LEU A 58 -11.59 12.73 -13.87
CA LEU A 58 -10.67 13.16 -14.93
C LEU A 58 -11.21 12.92 -16.35
N GLY A 59 -12.18 12.02 -16.51
CA GLY A 59 -12.57 11.44 -17.79
C GLY A 59 -11.63 10.33 -18.26
N ASP A 60 -12.15 9.42 -19.08
CA ASP A 60 -11.45 8.20 -19.52
C ASP A 60 -10.08 8.48 -20.17
N GLY A 61 -9.97 9.55 -20.95
CA GLY A 61 -8.75 9.90 -21.68
C GLY A 61 -7.60 10.32 -20.75
N GLU A 62 -7.88 11.05 -19.68
CA GLU A 62 -6.88 11.52 -18.73
C GLU A 62 -6.58 10.49 -17.62
N ALA A 63 -7.53 9.59 -17.32
CA ALA A 63 -7.41 8.60 -16.25
C ALA A 63 -6.18 7.68 -16.40
N HIS A 64 -5.91 7.15 -17.59
CA HIS A 64 -4.70 6.34 -17.83
C HIS A 64 -3.43 7.16 -17.66
N GLY A 65 -3.39 8.36 -18.25
CA GLY A 65 -2.22 9.24 -18.16
C GLY A 65 -1.91 9.62 -16.72
N PHE A 66 -2.94 9.85 -15.91
CA PHE A 66 -2.79 10.06 -14.48
C PHE A 66 -2.18 8.84 -13.78
N ALA A 67 -2.75 7.64 -13.98
CA ALA A 67 -2.26 6.41 -13.33
C ALA A 67 -0.81 6.06 -13.73
N GLU A 68 -0.38 6.41 -14.94
CA GLU A 68 1.01 6.29 -15.40
C GLU A 68 1.92 7.37 -14.80
N SER A 69 1.42 8.59 -14.64
CA SER A 69 2.21 9.75 -14.20
C SER A 69 2.46 9.78 -12.69
N VAL A 70 1.75 8.96 -11.90
CA VAL A 70 1.87 8.97 -10.45
C VAL A 70 2.34 7.64 -9.87
N ALA A 71 3.09 7.73 -8.77
CA ALA A 71 3.40 6.65 -7.87
C ALA A 71 2.76 6.93 -6.52
N LEU A 72 2.16 5.92 -5.91
CA LEU A 72 1.57 6.03 -4.59
C LEU A 72 2.56 5.49 -3.55
N MET A 73 2.76 6.25 -2.48
CA MET A 73 3.52 5.84 -1.30
C MET A 73 2.67 6.02 -0.05
N TRP A 74 2.51 4.96 0.72
CA TRP A 74 1.98 5.03 2.07
C TRP A 74 3.13 4.88 3.07
N LEU A 75 3.49 5.99 3.71
CA LEU A 75 4.31 5.96 4.92
C LEU A 75 3.45 5.44 6.05
N ARG A 76 3.74 4.21 6.46
CA ARG A 76 2.97 3.49 7.45
C ARG A 76 3.21 4.06 8.85
N PRO A 77 2.34 3.74 9.82
CA PRO A 77 2.50 4.18 11.20
C PRO A 77 3.88 3.85 11.80
N ASP A 78 4.50 2.72 11.43
CA ASP A 78 5.85 2.36 11.88
C ASP A 78 6.94 3.33 11.40
N ALA A 79 6.79 3.97 10.23
CA ALA A 79 7.73 5.01 9.81
C ALA A 79 7.71 6.24 10.72
N PHE A 80 6.53 6.61 11.21
CA PHE A 80 6.35 7.73 12.14
C PHE A 80 6.82 7.35 13.54
N ALA A 81 6.40 6.20 14.07
CA ALA A 81 6.85 5.70 15.36
C ALA A 81 8.38 5.55 15.43
N ALA A 82 9.01 5.05 14.37
CA ALA A 82 10.48 4.94 14.29
C ALA A 82 11.20 6.29 14.04
N GLY A 83 10.48 7.38 13.79
CA GLY A 83 11.07 8.70 13.48
C GLY A 83 11.78 8.76 12.13
N SER A 84 11.37 7.94 11.16
CA SER A 84 12.00 7.83 9.83
C SER A 84 11.24 8.54 8.72
N ALA A 85 9.95 8.86 8.92
CA ALA A 85 9.06 9.41 7.89
C ALA A 85 9.66 10.60 7.11
N ARG A 86 10.14 11.64 7.81
CA ARG A 86 10.74 12.83 7.17
C ARG A 86 12.00 12.52 6.37
N ARG A 87 12.82 11.57 6.82
CA ARG A 87 14.02 11.13 6.08
C ARG A 87 13.63 10.44 4.78
N VAL A 88 12.61 9.58 4.83
CA VAL A 88 12.11 8.90 3.63
C VAL A 88 11.55 9.91 2.63
N LEU A 89 10.70 10.86 3.07
CA LEU A 89 10.17 11.92 2.19
C LEU A 89 11.29 12.72 1.50
N THR A 90 12.32 13.08 2.27
CA THR A 90 13.48 13.81 1.76
C THR A 90 14.26 12.99 0.75
N ALA A 91 14.51 11.71 1.03
CA ALA A 91 15.21 10.81 0.12
C ALA A 91 14.40 10.54 -1.17
N THR A 92 13.07 10.42 -1.08
CA THR A 92 12.20 10.32 -2.25
C THR A 92 12.30 11.55 -3.14
N ALA A 93 12.32 12.75 -2.55
CA ALA A 93 12.53 13.99 -3.30
C ALA A 93 13.93 14.07 -3.94
N GLN A 94 14.98 13.66 -3.20
CA GLN A 94 16.35 13.58 -3.71
C GLN A 94 16.52 12.56 -4.82
N ALA A 95 15.72 11.49 -4.81
CA ALA A 95 15.63 10.54 -5.90
C ALA A 95 14.87 11.10 -7.11
N GLY A 96 14.50 12.38 -7.14
CA GLY A 96 13.90 13.06 -8.30
C GLY A 96 12.39 12.93 -8.41
N PHE A 97 11.71 12.42 -7.38
CA PHE A 97 10.25 12.44 -7.32
C PHE A 97 9.74 13.75 -6.75
N ARG A 98 8.59 14.23 -7.23
CA ARG A 98 7.91 15.41 -6.70
C ARG A 98 6.55 15.02 -6.13
N PRO A 99 6.19 15.46 -4.92
CA PRO A 99 4.88 15.16 -4.37
C PRO A 99 3.81 16.00 -5.09
N VAL A 100 2.66 15.42 -5.40
CA VAL A 100 1.53 16.11 -6.06
C VAL A 100 0.25 16.10 -5.21
N ALA A 101 0.14 15.19 -4.24
CA ALA A 101 -0.89 15.25 -3.22
C ALA A 101 -0.46 14.45 -1.97
N ALA A 102 -1.04 14.77 -0.82
CA ALA A 102 -0.83 14.01 0.41
C ALA A 102 -2.03 14.09 1.33
N LEU A 103 -2.30 13.00 2.05
CA LEU A 103 -3.45 12.83 2.94
C LEU A 103 -3.06 11.90 4.11
N PRO A 104 -3.33 12.25 5.38
CA PRO A 104 -3.30 11.29 6.47
C PRO A 104 -4.35 10.19 6.27
N VAL A 105 -3.96 8.92 6.31
CA VAL A 105 -4.88 7.79 6.11
C VAL A 105 -4.84 6.84 7.31
N ARG A 106 -6.02 6.32 7.68
CA ARG A 106 -6.18 5.32 8.75
C ARG A 106 -6.73 4.04 8.15
N LEU A 107 -5.99 2.95 8.31
CA LEU A 107 -6.46 1.64 7.87
C LEU A 107 -6.99 0.86 9.06
N ASP A 108 -8.12 0.20 8.85
CA ASP A 108 -8.57 -0.85 9.74
C ASP A 108 -8.07 -2.23 9.25
N ARG A 109 -8.43 -3.28 9.99
CA ARG A 109 -8.08 -4.65 9.60
C ARG A 109 -8.60 -5.03 8.21
N CYS A 110 -9.75 -4.51 7.79
CA CYS A 110 -10.37 -4.85 6.51
C CYS A 110 -9.58 -4.22 5.36
N ALA A 111 -9.20 -2.95 5.50
CA ALA A 111 -8.34 -2.26 4.54
C ALA A 111 -6.95 -2.91 4.47
N VAL A 112 -6.38 -3.35 5.60
CA VAL A 112 -5.15 -4.16 5.62
C VAL A 112 -5.34 -5.46 4.83
N ARG A 113 -6.44 -6.21 5.05
CA ARG A 113 -6.69 -7.44 4.27
C ARG A 113 -6.91 -7.15 2.79
N ALA A 114 -7.58 -6.04 2.46
CA ALA A 114 -7.79 -5.61 1.09
C ALA A 114 -6.45 -5.29 0.42
N LEU A 115 -5.59 -4.47 1.04
CA LEU A 115 -4.31 -4.06 0.47
C LEU A 115 -3.45 -5.28 0.07
N TRP A 116 -3.41 -6.29 0.94
CA TRP A 116 -2.59 -7.48 0.76
C TRP A 116 -3.38 -8.75 0.42
N VAL A 117 -4.58 -8.64 -0.17
CA VAL A 117 -5.48 -9.79 -0.37
C VAL A 117 -4.82 -10.98 -1.08
N TYR A 118 -3.99 -10.70 -2.10
CA TYR A 118 -3.29 -11.74 -2.85
C TYR A 118 -2.10 -12.35 -2.08
N MET A 119 -1.52 -11.60 -1.14
CA MET A 119 -0.38 -12.01 -0.31
C MET A 119 -0.79 -12.66 1.02
N CYS A 120 -1.93 -12.28 1.58
CA CYS A 120 -2.37 -12.72 2.90
C CYS A 120 -2.63 -14.24 2.97
N ARG A 121 -2.87 -14.93 1.84
CA ARG A 121 -3.05 -16.38 1.81
C ARG A 121 -1.86 -17.17 2.36
N TRP A 122 -0.65 -16.57 2.35
CA TRP A 122 0.57 -17.19 2.87
C TRP A 122 0.97 -16.71 4.27
N ALA A 123 0.21 -15.77 4.84
CA ALA A 123 0.50 -15.26 6.17
C ALA A 123 0.18 -16.30 7.27
N THR A 124 0.96 -16.26 8.35
CA THR A 124 0.60 -16.88 9.62
C THR A 124 -0.41 -16.01 10.36
N ALA A 125 -1.11 -16.56 11.35
CA ALA A 125 -2.05 -15.78 12.17
C ALA A 125 -1.33 -14.63 12.90
N GLU A 126 -0.12 -14.92 13.39
CA GLU A 126 0.80 -13.99 14.03
C GLU A 126 1.14 -12.81 13.12
N ARG A 127 1.43 -13.07 11.84
CA ARG A 127 1.67 -12.00 10.86
C ARG A 127 0.43 -11.15 10.62
N LEU A 128 -0.74 -11.76 10.53
CA LEU A 128 -1.99 -11.03 10.35
C LEU A 128 -2.30 -10.13 11.55
N ILE A 129 -2.10 -10.63 12.77
CA ILE A 129 -2.23 -9.86 14.02
C ILE A 129 -1.23 -8.70 14.04
N LEU A 130 0.02 -8.94 13.68
CA LEU A 130 1.06 -7.90 13.65
C LEU A 130 0.72 -6.79 12.65
N MET A 131 0.19 -7.13 11.48
CA MET A 131 -0.24 -6.15 10.47
C MET A 131 -1.42 -5.31 10.98
N ASP A 132 -2.38 -5.94 11.66
CA ASP A 132 -3.52 -5.22 12.26
C ASP A 132 -3.08 -4.28 13.38
N ALA A 133 -2.19 -4.75 14.27
CA ALA A 133 -1.67 -3.94 15.36
C ALA A 133 -0.85 -2.74 14.86
N LEU A 134 -0.11 -2.92 13.77
CA LEU A 134 0.63 -1.84 13.14
C LEU A 134 -0.29 -0.77 12.56
N ALA A 135 -1.35 -1.19 11.85
CA ALA A 135 -2.36 -0.25 11.35
C ALA A 135 -3.11 0.44 12.50
N ALA A 136 -3.37 -0.26 13.60
CA ALA A 136 -4.00 0.29 14.79
C ALA A 136 -3.08 1.21 15.61
N LEU A 137 -1.78 1.34 15.27
CA LEU A 137 -0.85 2.19 16.01
C LEU A 137 -1.24 3.68 15.91
N GLY A 138 -1.67 4.11 14.71
CA GLY A 138 -2.04 5.49 14.42
C GLY A 138 -2.30 5.69 12.92
N PRO A 139 -2.44 6.95 12.46
CA PRO A 139 -2.51 7.24 11.04
C PRO A 139 -1.15 7.02 10.37
N GLY A 140 -1.17 6.72 9.08
CA GLY A 140 -0.01 6.89 8.20
C GLY A 140 -0.22 8.07 7.27
N LEU A 141 0.73 8.30 6.36
CA LEU A 141 0.65 9.36 5.36
C LEU A 141 0.66 8.76 3.97
N LEU A 142 -0.42 8.96 3.22
CA LEU A 142 -0.48 8.71 1.79
C LEU A 142 0.12 9.91 1.06
N VAL A 143 1.01 9.65 0.10
CA VAL A 143 1.59 10.67 -0.77
C VAL A 143 1.56 10.14 -2.20
N LEU A 144 1.01 10.94 -3.12
CA LEU A 144 1.15 10.73 -4.55
C LEU A 144 2.36 11.51 -5.04
N TRP A 145 3.22 10.82 -5.78
CA TRP A 145 4.47 11.32 -6.34
C TRP A 145 4.43 11.27 -7.86
N THR A 146 5.13 12.17 -8.52
CA THR A 146 5.37 12.14 -9.96
C THR A 146 6.87 12.26 -10.24
N ASP A 147 7.30 11.92 -11.45
CA ASP A 147 8.64 12.22 -11.96
C ASP A 147 8.61 12.52 -13.47
N ASP A 148 9.71 13.05 -14.01
CA ASP A 148 9.81 13.44 -15.43
C ASP A 148 10.65 12.46 -16.26
N THR A 149 10.88 11.24 -15.76
CA THR A 149 11.88 10.35 -16.36
C THR A 149 11.39 9.59 -17.59
N GLY A 150 10.09 9.67 -17.87
CA GLY A 150 9.41 8.95 -18.93
C GLY A 150 9.09 7.51 -18.51
N GLY A 151 7.85 7.08 -18.76
CA GLY A 151 7.31 5.78 -18.32
C GLY A 151 6.57 5.85 -16.98
N PRO A 152 6.05 4.70 -16.47
CA PRO A 152 5.23 4.68 -15.27
C PRO A 152 6.02 5.04 -14.00
N ALA A 153 5.60 6.10 -13.31
CA ALA A 153 6.28 6.57 -12.09
C ALA A 153 6.29 5.50 -10.98
N SER A 154 5.22 4.70 -10.87
CA SER A 154 5.07 3.60 -9.92
C SER A 154 6.17 2.53 -10.07
N VAL A 155 6.48 2.11 -11.30
CA VAL A 155 7.54 1.12 -11.59
C VAL A 155 8.90 1.63 -11.12
N ARG A 156 9.20 2.91 -11.39
CA ARG A 156 10.44 3.54 -10.94
C ARG A 156 10.49 3.68 -9.41
N MET A 157 9.38 4.05 -8.78
CA MET A 157 9.27 4.11 -7.31
C MET A 157 9.52 2.74 -6.68
N THR A 158 9.03 1.67 -7.29
CA THR A 158 9.24 0.29 -6.84
C THR A 158 10.71 -0.13 -6.90
N ALA A 159 11.42 0.26 -7.95
CA ALA A 159 12.87 0.09 -8.00
C ALA A 159 13.58 0.87 -6.88
N ALA A 160 13.17 2.12 -6.61
CA ALA A 160 13.74 2.96 -5.55
C ALA A 160 13.41 2.46 -4.13
N LYS A 161 12.25 1.80 -3.94
CA LYS A 161 11.78 1.24 -2.65
C LYS A 161 12.82 0.31 -2.02
N GLY A 162 13.51 -0.48 -2.84
CA GLY A 162 14.48 -1.47 -2.40
C GLY A 162 13.85 -2.76 -1.89
N ARG A 163 14.67 -3.81 -1.73
CA ARG A 163 14.20 -5.14 -1.33
C ARG A 163 13.64 -5.16 0.09
N ASN A 164 12.62 -6.00 0.29
CA ASN A 164 11.99 -6.16 1.60
C ASN A 164 12.92 -6.85 2.61
N ASP A 165 13.69 -7.84 2.15
CA ASP A 165 14.71 -8.51 2.96
C ASP A 165 15.89 -7.58 3.26
N PRO A 166 16.14 -7.23 4.54
CA PRO A 166 17.27 -6.37 4.90
C PRO A 166 18.63 -6.91 4.44
N SER A 167 18.82 -8.23 4.47
CA SER A 167 20.11 -8.87 4.11
C SER A 167 20.49 -8.72 2.63
N ARG A 168 19.51 -8.35 1.79
CA ARG A 168 19.67 -8.19 0.34
C ARG A 168 19.35 -6.77 -0.11
N ARG A 169 19.14 -5.86 0.84
CA ARG A 169 18.77 -4.48 0.56
C ARG A 169 20.01 -3.69 0.17
N GLN A 170 19.90 -2.93 -0.92
CA GLN A 170 20.97 -2.04 -1.35
C GLN A 170 20.95 -0.75 -0.52
N GLN A 171 22.14 -0.24 -0.22
CA GLN A 171 22.32 1.03 0.46
C GLN A 171 21.69 2.18 -0.35
N GLY A 172 21.07 3.13 0.33
CA GLY A 172 20.45 4.31 -0.29
C GLY A 172 19.06 4.07 -0.88
N THR A 173 18.54 2.83 -0.87
CA THR A 173 17.13 2.57 -1.20
C THR A 173 16.21 3.14 -0.12
N LEU A 174 14.93 3.38 -0.45
CA LEU A 174 14.01 4.01 0.52
C LEU A 174 13.82 3.18 1.80
N ARG A 175 13.77 1.84 1.70
CA ARG A 175 13.72 0.97 2.89
C ARG A 175 15.01 0.98 3.72
N ASP A 176 16.15 1.26 3.09
CA ASP A 176 17.44 1.43 3.76
C ASP A 176 17.46 2.76 4.53
N VAL A 177 17.08 3.85 3.87
CA VAL A 177 16.91 5.18 4.49
C VAL A 177 15.90 5.16 5.64
N ALA A 178 14.82 4.38 5.49
CA ALA A 178 13.83 4.22 6.54
C ALA A 178 14.38 3.49 7.78
N GLY A 179 15.46 2.73 7.64
CA GLY A 179 15.99 1.87 8.69
C GLY A 179 15.06 0.69 8.99
N SER A 180 14.37 0.14 7.98
CA SER A 180 13.46 -1.00 8.14
C SER A 180 14.22 -2.21 8.71
N PRO A 181 13.93 -2.67 9.95
CA PRO A 181 14.77 -3.65 10.63
C PRO A 181 14.52 -5.08 10.15
N ASN A 182 13.33 -5.36 9.61
CA ASN A 182 12.92 -6.70 9.19
C ASN A 182 11.81 -6.64 8.12
N ARG A 183 11.37 -7.82 7.65
CA ARG A 183 10.36 -7.97 6.59
C ARG A 183 8.93 -7.59 7.00
N ALA A 184 8.68 -7.28 8.28
CA ALA A 184 7.38 -6.93 8.82
C ALA A 184 7.23 -5.42 9.07
N LEU A 185 8.28 -4.82 9.65
CA LEU A 185 8.39 -3.38 9.88
C LEU A 185 9.06 -2.72 8.67
N THR A 186 8.30 -2.60 7.58
CA THR A 186 8.81 -2.12 6.29
C THR A 186 8.85 -0.61 6.18
N MET A 187 8.22 0.11 7.12
CA MET A 187 8.11 1.57 7.20
C MET A 187 7.28 2.22 6.08
N LEU A 188 7.43 1.76 4.85
CA LEU A 188 6.68 2.24 3.69
C LEU A 188 6.10 1.10 2.86
N HIS A 189 5.02 1.44 2.17
CA HIS A 189 4.43 0.69 1.07
C HIS A 189 4.39 1.59 -0.17
N THR A 190 4.60 1.00 -1.35
CA THR A 190 4.40 1.69 -2.64
C THR A 190 3.68 0.75 -3.58
N THR A 191 2.88 1.32 -4.47
CA THR A 191 2.29 0.60 -5.61
C THR A 191 3.39 0.07 -6.52
N ASP A 192 3.24 -1.16 -7.04
CA ASP A 192 4.27 -1.80 -7.84
C ASP A 192 4.23 -1.35 -9.30
N ASP A 193 3.03 -1.14 -9.86
CA ASP A 193 2.78 -0.57 -11.19
C ASP A 193 1.56 0.38 -11.22
N SER A 194 1.16 0.84 -12.40
CA SER A 194 0.04 1.78 -12.58
C SER A 194 -1.31 1.15 -12.31
N ALA A 195 -1.48 -0.15 -12.52
CA ALA A 195 -2.70 -0.85 -12.14
C ALA A 195 -2.89 -0.85 -10.61
N ASP A 196 -1.80 -1.01 -9.85
CA ASP A 196 -1.85 -0.89 -8.39
C ASP A 196 -2.23 0.52 -7.93
N VAL A 197 -1.80 1.58 -8.61
CA VAL A 197 -2.23 2.96 -8.31
C VAL A 197 -3.75 3.07 -8.32
N VAL A 198 -4.38 2.55 -9.37
CA VAL A 198 -5.84 2.56 -9.51
C VAL A 198 -6.49 1.84 -8.33
N ARG A 199 -6.09 0.59 -8.10
CA ARG A 199 -6.69 -0.28 -7.08
C ARG A 199 -6.45 0.22 -5.66
N GLU A 200 -5.22 0.60 -5.34
CA GLU A 200 -4.83 0.94 -3.98
C GLU A 200 -5.34 2.30 -3.52
N LEU A 201 -5.64 3.23 -4.44
CA LEU A 201 -6.39 4.43 -4.10
C LEU A 201 -7.78 4.09 -3.52
N ALA A 202 -8.45 3.07 -4.04
CA ALA A 202 -9.73 2.61 -3.50
C ALA A 202 -9.58 1.85 -2.17
N VAL A 203 -8.43 1.20 -1.94
CA VAL A 203 -8.13 0.53 -0.67
C VAL A 203 -7.84 1.55 0.44
N LEU A 204 -7.04 2.56 0.15
CA LEU A 204 -6.43 3.45 1.15
C LEU A 204 -7.28 4.68 1.48
N CYS A 205 -8.22 5.03 0.61
CA CYS A 205 -9.06 6.22 0.74
C CYS A 205 -10.54 5.84 0.70
N SER A 206 -11.34 6.51 1.53
CA SER A 206 -12.78 6.59 1.31
C SER A 206 -13.09 7.23 -0.05
N TRP A 207 -14.34 7.13 -0.50
CA TRP A 207 -14.75 7.74 -1.77
C TRP A 207 -14.42 9.24 -1.84
N SER A 208 -14.75 10.01 -0.80
CA SER A 208 -14.51 11.46 -0.76
C SER A 208 -13.03 11.81 -0.73
N GLU A 209 -12.24 11.09 0.08
CA GLU A 209 -10.79 11.29 0.14
C GLU A 209 -10.12 10.96 -1.20
N ARG A 210 -10.62 9.92 -1.89
CA ARG A 210 -10.11 9.51 -3.20
C ARG A 210 -10.40 10.57 -4.26
N ALA A 211 -11.61 11.10 -4.31
CA ALA A 211 -11.95 12.19 -5.24
C ALA A 211 -11.08 13.43 -4.96
N GLU A 212 -10.94 13.82 -3.69
CA GLU A 212 -10.11 14.95 -3.29
C GLU A 212 -8.64 14.78 -3.71
N ILE A 213 -8.03 13.63 -3.40
CA ILE A 213 -6.61 13.41 -3.69
C ILE A 213 -6.33 13.32 -5.20
N ILE A 214 -7.25 12.74 -5.98
CA ILE A 214 -7.16 12.67 -7.46
C ILE A 214 -7.22 14.08 -8.04
N THR A 215 -8.26 14.85 -7.74
CA THR A 215 -8.47 16.21 -8.28
C THR A 215 -7.34 17.16 -7.87
N THR A 216 -6.87 17.02 -6.63
CA THR A 216 -5.73 17.77 -6.11
C THR A 216 -4.43 17.44 -6.85
N ALA A 217 -4.14 16.16 -7.06
CA ALA A 217 -2.94 15.72 -7.77
C ALA A 217 -2.99 16.13 -9.25
N ALA A 218 -4.13 15.94 -9.92
CA ALA A 218 -4.29 16.28 -11.33
C ALA A 218 -4.11 17.78 -11.59
N THR A 219 -4.63 18.64 -10.70
CA THR A 219 -4.42 20.09 -10.78
C THR A 219 -2.93 20.43 -10.65
N ARG A 220 -2.23 19.84 -9.69
CA ARG A 220 -0.79 20.09 -9.50
C ARG A 220 0.09 19.55 -10.61
N LEU A 221 -0.28 18.42 -11.21
CA LEU A 221 0.40 17.89 -12.40
C LEU A 221 0.29 18.87 -13.57
N ARG A 222 -0.90 19.44 -13.82
CA ARG A 222 -1.10 20.45 -14.87
C ARG A 222 -0.33 21.74 -14.60
N ASP A 223 -0.33 22.21 -13.35
CA ASP A 223 0.27 23.48 -12.99
C ASP A 223 1.79 23.40 -12.73
N GLY A 224 2.35 22.18 -12.60
CA GLY A 224 3.76 21.96 -12.31
C GLY A 224 4.18 22.32 -10.87
N HIS A 225 3.23 22.48 -9.95
CA HIS A 225 3.50 22.88 -8.57
C HIS A 225 3.55 21.68 -7.63
N PRO A 226 4.65 21.44 -6.89
CA PRO A 226 4.71 20.36 -5.91
C PRO A 226 3.81 20.64 -4.70
N ALA A 227 3.26 19.58 -4.10
CA ALA A 227 2.56 19.66 -2.83
C ALA A 227 3.53 19.96 -1.68
N VAL A 228 3.10 20.79 -0.73
CA VAL A 228 3.82 21.04 0.51
C VAL A 228 3.40 19.99 1.55
N LEU A 229 4.32 19.12 1.93
CA LEU A 229 4.02 17.96 2.80
C LEU A 229 3.96 18.31 4.29
N ASP A 230 4.50 19.45 4.69
CA ASP A 230 4.73 19.79 6.10
C ASP A 230 3.47 19.78 6.98
N ALA A 231 2.35 20.28 6.47
CA ALA A 231 1.09 20.28 7.19
C ALA A 231 0.54 18.85 7.39
N ALA A 232 0.59 18.03 6.34
CA ALA A 232 0.14 16.65 6.39
C ALA A 232 1.03 15.78 7.30
N VAL A 233 2.35 15.99 7.27
CA VAL A 233 3.29 15.33 8.19
C VAL A 233 3.01 15.73 9.63
N ARG A 234 2.83 17.03 9.91
CA ARG A 234 2.49 17.51 11.27
C ARG A 234 1.17 16.95 11.78
N ALA A 235 0.18 16.78 10.90
CA ALA A 235 -1.10 16.16 11.28
C ALA A 235 -0.89 14.74 11.80
N VAL A 236 -0.13 13.91 11.07
CA VAL A 236 0.19 12.54 11.52
C VAL A 236 1.05 12.55 12.78
N GLU A 237 2.11 13.35 12.84
CA GLU A 237 3.02 13.45 14.00
C GLU A 237 2.30 13.94 15.28
N SER A 238 1.22 14.71 15.15
CA SER A 238 0.43 15.17 16.29
C SER A 238 -0.34 14.03 16.99
N GLU A 239 -0.65 12.96 16.25
CA GLU A 239 -1.37 11.79 16.76
C GLU A 239 -0.42 10.62 17.06
N LEU A 240 0.65 10.48 16.26
CA LEU A 240 1.69 9.47 16.41
C LEU A 240 3.07 10.15 16.36
N PRO A 241 3.54 10.69 17.50
CA PRO A 241 4.85 11.33 17.57
C PRO A 241 5.97 10.31 17.36
N PRO A 242 7.17 10.75 16.94
CA PRO A 242 8.32 9.87 16.84
C PRO A 242 8.74 9.35 18.20
N LEU A 243 8.83 8.02 18.33
CA LEU A 243 9.18 7.30 19.55
C LEU A 243 10.60 6.71 19.49
N GLY A 244 11.15 6.58 18.28
CA GLY A 244 12.43 5.90 18.02
C GLY A 244 12.27 4.38 17.96
N LEU A 245 13.32 3.67 17.54
CA LEU A 245 13.35 2.21 17.63
C LEU A 245 13.74 1.81 19.07
N PRO A 246 12.90 1.04 19.78
CA PRO A 246 13.23 0.56 21.12
C PRO A 246 14.46 -0.34 21.10
N GLU A 247 15.31 -0.19 22.11
CA GLU A 247 16.40 -1.14 22.33
C GLU A 247 15.83 -2.48 22.79
N ARG A 248 16.44 -3.57 22.31
CA ARG A 248 16.04 -4.91 22.72
C ARG A 248 16.67 -5.25 24.07
N GLU A 249 15.84 -5.41 25.09
CA GLU A 249 16.29 -6.03 26.34
C GLU A 249 16.45 -7.54 26.15
N ALA A 250 17.67 -8.03 26.27
CA ALA A 250 17.96 -9.47 26.17
C ALA A 250 17.17 -10.26 27.23
N GLY A 251 16.52 -11.35 26.81
CA GLY A 251 15.78 -12.25 27.71
C GLY A 251 14.32 -11.90 27.95
N THR A 252 13.78 -10.86 27.31
CA THR A 252 12.33 -10.57 27.34
C THR A 252 11.53 -11.64 26.60
N SER A 253 10.43 -12.09 27.19
CA SER A 253 9.48 -13.00 26.55
C SER A 253 8.79 -12.33 25.38
N ALA A 254 8.38 -13.12 24.38
CA ALA A 254 7.55 -12.62 23.29
C ALA A 254 6.25 -12.00 23.87
N PRO A 255 5.85 -10.81 23.42
CA PRO A 255 4.62 -10.18 23.89
C PRO A 255 3.40 -10.99 23.44
N SER A 256 2.32 -10.88 24.21
CA SER A 256 1.01 -11.38 23.84
C SER A 256 0.36 -10.51 22.76
N ALA A 257 -0.59 -11.08 22.01
CA ALA A 257 -1.39 -10.30 21.06
C ALA A 257 -2.14 -9.15 21.73
N TYR A 258 -2.58 -9.32 22.98
CA TYR A 258 -3.30 -8.30 23.74
C TYR A 258 -2.46 -7.03 23.97
N GLU A 259 -1.16 -7.19 24.26
CA GLU A 259 -0.23 -6.08 24.47
C GLU A 259 0.01 -5.25 23.20
N LEU A 260 -0.21 -5.82 22.02
CA LEU A 260 -0.08 -5.08 20.76
C LEU A 260 -1.21 -4.05 20.55
N PHE A 261 -2.37 -4.26 21.16
CA PHE A 261 -3.56 -3.43 20.96
C PHE A 261 -3.92 -2.57 22.17
N THR A 262 -3.31 -2.80 23.33
CA THR A 262 -3.72 -2.16 24.59
C THR A 262 -2.61 -1.35 25.23
N GLY A 263 -3.01 -0.31 25.95
CA GLY A 263 -2.09 0.58 26.65
C GLY A 263 -1.55 1.73 25.80
N PRO A 264 -0.64 2.52 26.39
CA PRO A 264 -0.01 3.67 25.74
C PRO A 264 0.72 3.32 24.43
N VAL A 265 0.80 4.28 23.51
CA VAL A 265 1.36 4.07 22.15
C VAL A 265 2.82 3.62 22.16
N ASP A 266 3.63 4.11 23.10
CA ASP A 266 5.02 3.71 23.31
C ASP A 266 5.15 2.25 23.73
N LYS A 267 4.25 1.77 24.59
CA LYS A 267 4.20 0.36 25.01
C LYS A 267 3.74 -0.54 23.88
N ARG A 268 2.71 -0.14 23.12
CA ARG A 268 2.26 -0.88 21.93
C ARG A 268 3.35 -0.95 20.87
N TRP A 269 4.09 0.14 20.64
CA TRP A 269 5.21 0.17 19.71
C TRP A 269 6.35 -0.75 20.13
N ALA A 270 6.75 -0.74 21.41
CA ALA A 270 7.73 -1.67 21.94
C ALA A 270 7.30 -3.14 21.77
N ALA A 271 6.04 -3.44 22.07
CA ALA A 271 5.49 -4.79 21.88
C ALA A 271 5.47 -5.19 20.38
N LEU A 272 5.09 -4.28 19.47
CA LEU A 272 5.14 -4.52 18.02
C LEU A 272 6.56 -4.87 17.54
N VAL A 273 7.57 -4.13 17.99
CA VAL A 273 8.97 -4.39 17.63
C VAL A 273 9.41 -5.76 18.15
N ALA A 274 9.16 -6.06 19.44
CA ALA A 274 9.49 -7.36 20.03
C ALA A 274 8.76 -8.54 19.35
N ALA A 275 7.47 -8.38 19.01
CA ALA A 275 6.70 -9.39 18.27
C ALA A 275 7.27 -9.63 16.87
N SER A 276 7.65 -8.56 16.16
CA SER A 276 8.20 -8.67 14.80
C SER A 276 9.49 -9.50 14.71
N GLU A 277 10.23 -9.59 15.80
CA GLU A 277 11.48 -10.37 15.89
C GLU A 277 11.28 -11.81 16.41
N SER A 278 10.28 -12.02 17.25
CA SER A 278 10.10 -13.27 17.99
C SER A 278 9.03 -14.19 17.42
N TRP A 279 8.03 -13.65 16.72
CA TRP A 279 6.92 -14.44 16.20
C TRP A 279 7.25 -15.11 14.87
N PRO A 280 6.69 -16.30 14.60
CA PRO A 280 6.81 -16.94 13.29
C PRO A 280 5.92 -16.21 12.27
N LEU A 281 6.51 -15.32 11.47
CA LEU A 281 5.75 -14.51 10.50
C LEU A 281 5.56 -15.17 9.13
N LEU A 282 6.23 -16.31 8.90
CA LEU A 282 6.13 -17.10 7.68
C LEU A 282 5.79 -18.54 8.05
N ARG A 283 4.90 -19.16 7.26
CA ARG A 283 4.63 -20.59 7.41
C ARG A 283 5.91 -21.35 7.09
N ARG A 284 6.41 -22.16 8.02
CA ARG A 284 7.46 -23.15 7.72
C ARG A 284 6.84 -24.18 6.77
N THR A 285 7.30 -24.23 5.53
CA THR A 285 6.79 -25.20 4.55
C THR A 285 7.12 -26.62 5.01
N PRO A 286 6.15 -27.55 5.12
CA PRO A 286 6.47 -28.96 5.28
C PRO A 286 6.70 -29.58 3.89
N GLY A 287 7.94 -29.96 3.58
CA GLY A 287 8.25 -30.93 2.52
C GLY A 287 8.08 -30.48 1.05
N PRO A 288 8.49 -31.34 0.09
CA PRO A 288 8.95 -30.95 -1.24
C PRO A 288 7.78 -30.70 -2.20
N ALA A 289 7.18 -29.53 -2.08
CA ALA A 289 6.62 -28.80 -3.21
C ALA A 289 7.33 -27.43 -3.26
N ALA A 290 8.67 -27.48 -3.23
CA ALA A 290 9.48 -26.32 -3.55
C ALA A 290 9.23 -26.02 -5.03
N TRP A 291 8.43 -24.99 -5.31
CA TRP A 291 8.70 -24.22 -6.51
C TRP A 291 10.12 -23.65 -6.37
N PRO A 292 10.92 -23.63 -7.44
CA PRO A 292 12.29 -23.13 -7.38
C PRO A 292 12.28 -21.71 -6.82
N GLU A 293 13.38 -21.32 -6.18
CA GLU A 293 13.75 -19.92 -5.97
C GLU A 293 13.84 -19.20 -7.34
N GLN A 294 12.70 -18.90 -7.96
CA GLN A 294 12.56 -17.96 -9.06
C GLN A 294 11.94 -16.70 -8.48
N GLU A 295 12.81 -15.92 -7.86
CA GLU A 295 12.61 -14.50 -7.55
C GLU A 295 12.57 -13.63 -8.83
N THR A 296 12.23 -14.21 -9.99
CA THR A 296 12.32 -13.54 -11.29
C THR A 296 11.03 -13.49 -12.09
N ARG A 297 9.91 -14.10 -11.66
CA ARG A 297 8.58 -13.82 -12.25
C ARG A 297 7.48 -13.84 -11.18
N SER A 298 7.00 -12.63 -10.90
CA SER A 298 5.95 -12.17 -9.98
C SER A 298 4.67 -13.04 -9.91
N PRO A 299 4.06 -13.15 -8.72
CA PRO A 299 2.67 -12.70 -8.59
C PRO A 299 2.53 -11.65 -7.47
N TRP A 300 3.39 -10.64 -7.53
CA TRP A 300 3.27 -9.23 -7.10
C TRP A 300 4.26 -8.79 -6.00
N GLN A 301 5.56 -8.79 -6.34
CA GLN A 301 6.67 -8.15 -5.60
C GLN A 301 7.34 -7.08 -6.45
#